data_AF-A0A6J4PPY8-F1
#
_entry.id   AF-A0A6J4PPY8-F1
#
_cell.length_a   1.000
_cell.length_b   1.000
_cell.length_c   1.000
_cell.angle_alpha   90.00
_cell.angle_beta   90.00
_cell.angle_gamma   90.00
#
_symmetry.space_group_name_H-M   'P 1'
#
loop_
_entity.id
_entity.type
_entity.pdbx_description
1 polymer ?
#
loop_
_entity_poly.entity_id
_entity_poly.type
_entity_poly.pdbx_seq_one_letter_code
_entity_poly.pdbx_strand_id
1 'polypeptide(L)' 'PPVITGRVIAISKAIENDEDQTIRQYDKVLFDPREAIPVELEHDNRLFVVHIDRVLAIFRRSDGTKAKADAAGEESSEE' A
#
# COMPACT_ATOMS: atom_id res chain seq x y z
N PRO A 1 -15.55 9.32 -3.38
CA PRO A 1 -15.40 8.38 -4.53
C PRO A 1 -15.21 6.95 -4.03
N PRO A 2 -15.64 5.91 -4.76
CA PRO A 2 -15.52 4.53 -4.30
C PRO A 2 -14.05 4.12 -4.23
N VAL A 3 -13.65 3.52 -3.11
CA VAL A 3 -12.32 2.97 -2.87
C VAL A 3 -12.45 1.48 -2.63
N ILE A 4 -11.50 0.69 -3.13
CA ILE A 4 -11.51 -0.77 -3.02
C ILE A 4 -10.29 -1.19 -2.20
N THR A 5 -10.48 -2.19 -1.34
CA THR A 5 -9.38 -2.86 -0.65
C THR A 5 -8.91 -4.05 -1.46
N GLY A 6 -7.60 -4.22 -1.61
CA GLY A 6 -6.98 -5.32 -2.34
C GLY A 6 -5.71 -5.86 -1.67
N ARG A 7 -5.17 -6.93 -2.24
CA ARG A 7 -3.86 -7.48 -1.91
C ARG A 7 -2.94 -7.32 -3.10
N VAL A 8 -1.73 -6.81 -2.87
CA VAL A 8 -0.71 -6.68 -3.92
C VAL A 8 -0.19 -8.08 -4.23
N ILE A 9 -0.35 -8.53 -5.48
CA ILE A 9 0.16 -9.83 -5.93
C ILE A 9 1.49 -9.72 -6.68
N ALA A 10 1.75 -8.58 -7.30
CA ALA A 10 2.94 -8.32 -8.09
C ALA A 10 3.19 -6.81 -8.13
N ILE A 11 4.45 -6.42 -8.34
CA ILE A 11 4.89 -5.03 -8.48
C ILE A 11 5.80 -4.96 -9.70
N SER A 12 5.76 -3.84 -10.44
CA SER A 12 6.67 -3.62 -11.57
C SER A 12 8.12 -3.45 -11.10
N LYS A 13 9.09 -3.81 -11.94
CA LYS A 13 10.52 -3.61 -11.62
C LYS A 13 10.89 -2.16 -11.35
N ALA A 14 10.20 -1.21 -11.99
CA ALA A 14 10.44 0.22 -11.78
C ALA A 14 10.14 0.62 -10.33
N ILE A 15 9.00 0.19 -9.79
CA ILE A 15 8.60 0.47 -8.40
C ILE A 15 9.42 -0.38 -7.42
N GLU A 16 9.79 -1.60 -7.77
CA GLU A 16 10.63 -2.46 -6.92
C GLU A 16 12.03 -1.86 -6.67
N ASN A 17 12.60 -1.21 -7.69
CA ASN A 17 13.91 -0.56 -7.64
C ASN A 17 13.88 0.88 -7.11
N ASP A 18 12.68 1.42 -6.85
CA ASP A 18 12.52 2.78 -6.34
C ASP A 18 12.53 2.75 -4.80
N GLU A 19 13.58 3.35 -4.21
CA GLU A 19 13.78 3.37 -2.75
C GLU A 19 12.74 4.22 -2.02
N ASP A 20 12.11 5.18 -2.70
CA ASP A 20 11.07 6.04 -2.13
C ASP A 20 9.71 5.30 -2.03
N GLN A 21 9.57 4.18 -2.75
CA GLN A 21 8.33 3.40 -2.76
C GLN A 21 8.32 2.34 -1.66
N THR A 22 7.33 2.46 -0.79
CA THR A 22 7.22 1.59 0.39
C THR A 22 6.30 0.38 0.20
N ILE A 23 5.65 0.28 -0.95
CA ILE A 23 4.73 -0.81 -1.32
C ILE A 23 5.51 -2.10 -1.61
N ARG A 24 5.04 -3.22 -1.07
CA ARG A 24 5.65 -4.55 -1.23
C ARG A 24 4.60 -5.61 -1.60
N GLN A 25 5.06 -6.72 -2.16
CA GLN A 25 4.17 -7.84 -2.47
C GLN A 25 3.48 -8.32 -1.18
N TYR A 26 2.23 -8.75 -1.32
CA TYR A 26 1.33 -9.16 -0.24
C TYR A 26 0.81 -8.05 0.67
N ASP A 27 1.21 -6.79 0.46
CA ASP A 27 0.63 -5.67 1.18
C ASP A 27 -0.88 -5.62 0.95
N LYS A 28 -1.61 -5.35 2.04
CA LYS A 28 -3.03 -5.00 1.95
C LYS A 28 -3.11 -3.51 1.68
N VAL A 29 -3.85 -3.12 0.65
CA VAL A 29 -3.91 -1.73 0.18
C VAL A 29 -5.33 -1.24 -0.01
N LEU A 30 -5.51 0.08 0.10
CA LEU A 30 -6.72 0.79 -0.32
C LEU A 30 -6.37 1.57 -1.59
N PHE A 31 -7.16 1.44 -2.65
CA PHE A 31 -6.87 2.11 -3.94
C PHE A 31 -8.14 2.63 -4.63
N ASP A 32 -7.94 3.58 -5.55
CA ASP A 32 -8.98 4.13 -6.43
C ASP A 32 -9.04 3.33 -7.75
N PRO A 33 -10.15 2.64 -8.06
CA PRO A 33 -10.24 1.76 -9.22
C PRO A 33 -10.59 2.47 -10.53
N ARG A 34 -10.87 3.78 -10.54
CA ARG A 34 -11.43 4.50 -11.71
C ARG A 34 -10.58 4.39 -12.99
N GLU A 35 -9.26 4.35 -12.85
CA GLU A 35 -8.31 4.22 -13.97
C GLU A 35 -7.56 2.88 -13.93
N ALA A 36 -8.01 1.96 -13.09
CA ALA A 36 -7.43 0.64 -13.01
C ALA A 36 -7.88 -0.21 -14.21
N ILE A 37 -6.94 -0.98 -14.76
CA ILE A 37 -7.23 -1.91 -15.85
C ILE A 37 -7.66 -3.24 -15.21
N PRO A 38 -8.92 -3.69 -15.37
CA PRO A 38 -9.34 -4.99 -14.86
C PRO A 38 -8.69 -6.10 -15.69
N VAL A 39 -8.15 -7.10 -14.99
CA VAL A 39 -7.60 -8.30 -15.59
C VAL A 39 -8.45 -9.47 -15.12
N GLU A 40 -9.11 -10.12 -16.07
CA GLU A 40 -9.74 -11.41 -15.81
C GLU A 40 -8.68 -12.50 -15.78
N LEU A 41 -8.67 -13.26 -14.68
CA LEU A 41 -8.16 -14.62 -14.67
C LEU A 41 -9.38 -15.55 -14.55
N GLU A 42 -9.25 -16.80 -14.98
CA GLU A 42 -10.29 -17.79 -14.77
C GLU A 42 -10.61 -17.91 -13.26
N HIS A 43 -11.91 -18.08 -12.92
CA HIS A 43 -12.53 -18.05 -11.57
C HIS A 43 -12.82 -16.65 -10.96
N ASP A 44 -13.52 -16.63 -9.82
CA ASP A 44 -14.06 -15.46 -9.09
C ASP A 44 -13.01 -14.41 -8.61
N ASN A 45 -11.77 -14.52 -9.06
CA ASN A 45 -10.68 -13.61 -8.70
C ASN A 45 -10.62 -12.44 -9.68
N ARG A 46 -10.91 -11.22 -9.19
CA ARG A 46 -10.73 -9.99 -9.96
C ARG A 46 -9.37 -9.38 -9.67
N LEU A 47 -8.57 -9.21 -10.72
CA LEU A 47 -7.30 -8.51 -10.63
C LEU A 47 -7.39 -7.13 -11.28
N PHE A 48 -6.55 -6.23 -10.81
CA PHE A 48 -6.47 -4.86 -11.30
C PHE A 48 -5.00 -4.51 -11.48
N VAL A 49 -4.67 -3.93 -12.63
CA VAL A 49 -3.42 -3.19 -12.81
C VAL A 49 -3.69 -1.74 -12.45
N VAL A 50 -2.98 -1.23 -11.46
CA VAL A 50 -3.23 0.07 -10.83
C VAL A 50 -1.93 0.87 -10.82
N HIS A 51 -1.99 2.14 -11.22
CA HIS A 51 -0.86 3.06 -11.06
C HIS A 51 -0.57 3.33 -9.58
N ILE A 52 0.69 3.50 -9.22
CA ILE A 52 1.10 3.70 -7.81
C ILE A 52 0.42 4.93 -7.18
N ASP A 53 0.24 6.01 -7.95
CA ASP A 53 -0.41 7.25 -7.50
C ASP A 53 -1.89 7.08 -7.12
N ARG A 54 -2.49 5.93 -7.46
CA ARG A 54 -3.88 5.57 -7.12
C ARG A 54 -3.96 4.67 -5.89
N VAL A 55 -2.83 4.26 -5.32
CA VAL A 55 -2.78 3.57 -4.03
C VAL A 55 -2.85 4.63 -2.94
N LEU A 56 -3.96 4.66 -2.21
CA LEU A 56 -4.26 5.69 -1.22
C LEU A 56 -3.66 5.36 0.15
N ALA A 57 -3.56 4.08 0.49
CA ALA A 57 -2.99 3.64 1.76
C ALA A 57 -2.49 2.20 1.70
N ILE A 58 -1.46 1.92 2.50
CA ILE A 58 -0.95 0.57 2.77
C ILE A 58 -1.26 0.22 4.23
N PHE A 59 -2.02 -0.86 4.45
CA PHE A 59 -2.32 -1.35 5.78
C PHE A 59 -1.15 -2.18 6.29
N ARG A 60 -0.38 -1.61 7.22
CA ARG A 60 0.65 -2.34 7.94
C ARG A 60 0.05 -2.92 9.22
N ARG A 61 0.40 -4.16 9.53
CA ARG A 61 0.12 -4.69 10.87
C ARG A 61 0.97 -3.87 11.84
N SER A 62 0.35 -3.29 12.85
CA SER A 62 1.07 -2.74 13.98
C SER A 62 1.60 -3.93 14.76
N ASP A 63 2.82 -4.35 14.45
CA ASP A 63 3.62 -5.10 15.41
C ASP A 63 3.72 -4.14 16.61
N GLY A 64 3.23 -4.55 17.78
CA GLY A 64 3.02 -3.68 18.97
C GLY A 64 4.27 -2.99 19.54
N THR A 65 5.36 -2.93 18.78
CA THR A 65 6.65 -2.34 19.12
C THR A 65 6.92 -1.00 18.44
N LYS A 66 6.30 -0.67 17.28
CA LYS A 66 6.63 0.59 16.57
C LYS A 66 5.91 1.84 17.08
N ALA A 67 4.73 1.70 17.69
CA ALA A 67 3.99 2.83 18.28
C ALA A 67 4.73 3.51 19.47
N LYS A 68 5.80 2.90 19.99
CA LYS A 68 6.66 3.50 21.03
C LYS A 68 7.83 4.34 20.48
N ALA A 69 8.20 4.18 19.21
CA ALA A 69 9.34 4.92 18.65
C ALA A 69 8.93 6.34 18.23
N ASP A 70 7.73 6.50 17.66
CA ASP A 70 7.22 7.80 17.24
C ASP A 70 6.80 8.67 18.44
N ALA A 71 6.34 8.07 19.55
CA ALA A 71 6.00 8.80 20.78
C ALA A 71 7.22 9.28 21.59
N ALA A 72 8.40 8.69 21.39
CA ALA A 72 9.64 9.07 22.09
C ALA A 72 10.44 10.17 21.36
N GLY A 73 10.02 10.55 20.15
CA GLY A 73 10.66 11.59 19.34
C GLY A 73 10.09 12.99 19.53
N GLU A 74 9.00 13.15 20.28
CA GLU A 74 8.30 14.44 20.49
C GLU A 74 8.52 15.07 21.88
N GLU A 75 9.22 14.40 22.82
CA GLU A 75 9.47 14.93 24.17
C GLU A 75 10.82 15.66 24.36
N SER A 76 11.59 15.90 23.29
CA SER A 76 12.94 16.51 23.37
C SER A 76 13.07 17.90 22.73
N SER A 77 11.99 18.68 22.71
CA SER A 77 12.05 20.09 22.30
C SER A 77 11.07 20.97 23.07
N GLU A 78 11.28 21.12 24.37
CA GLU A 78 10.85 22.30 25.15
C GLU A 78 11.82 22.43 26.34
N GLU A 79 12.87 23.24 26.16
CA GLU A 79 13.67 23.85 27.23
C GLU A 79 12.93 25.05 27.84
#